data_AF-W4CNS6-F1
#
_entry.id   AF-W4CNS6-F1
#
_cell.length_a   1.000
_cell.length_b   1.000
_cell.length_c   1.000
_cell.angle_alpha   90.00
_cell.angle_beta   90.00
_cell.angle_gamma   90.00
#
_symmetry.space_group_name_H-M   'P 1'
#
loop_
_entity.id
_entity.type
_entity.pdbx_description
1 polymer ?
#
loop_
_entity_poly.entity_id
_entity_poly.type
_entity_poly.pdbx_seq_one_letter_code
_entity_poly.pdbx_strand_id
1 'polypeptide(L)'
;MTKEFSRQYTDSVKQELLNRLGLKQVYFKGQQGEDLLYEATGFDRGTSHKFCVRTRKGTVDEWVGGKWMKVRSFSIASKQEGSE
;
A
#
# COMPACT_ATOMS: atom_id res chain seq x y z
N MET A 1 11.03 19.23 -2.82
CA MET A 1 11.04 18.08 -3.73
C MET A 1 10.68 16.85 -2.92
N THR A 2 9.59 16.18 -3.27
CA THR A 2 9.25 14.88 -2.68
C THR A 2 10.22 13.85 -3.26
N LYS A 3 10.98 13.14 -2.42
CA LYS A 3 11.82 12.04 -2.89
C LYS A 3 10.89 10.94 -3.41
N GLU A 4 11.01 10.58 -4.68
CA GLU A 4 10.28 9.42 -5.19
C GLU A 4 10.85 8.14 -4.57
N PHE A 5 9.97 7.25 -4.13
CA PHE A 5 10.40 5.94 -3.66
C PHE A 5 10.92 5.09 -4.81
N SER A 6 11.94 4.28 -4.53
CA SER A 6 12.49 3.36 -5.52
C SER A 6 11.46 2.33 -5.97
N ARG A 7 11.56 1.89 -7.22
CA ARG A 7 10.70 0.82 -7.76
C ARG A 7 10.78 -0.46 -6.91
N GLN A 8 11.97 -0.79 -6.43
CA GLN A 8 12.16 -1.98 -5.60
C GLN A 8 11.37 -1.91 -4.29
N TYR A 9 11.34 -0.74 -3.64
CA TYR A 9 10.54 -0.53 -2.44
C TYR A 9 9.04 -0.53 -2.74
N THR A 10 8.59 0.13 -3.80
CA THR A 10 7.16 0.13 -4.15
C THR A 10 6.66 -1.28 -4.53
N ASP A 11 7.51 -2.08 -5.18
CA ASP A 11 7.24 -3.49 -5.50
C ASP A 11 7.27 -4.38 -4.24
N SER A 12 8.16 -4.14 -3.26
CA SER A 12 8.17 -4.92 -2.01
C SER A 12 6.91 -4.68 -1.18
N VAL A 13 6.48 -3.41 -1.06
CA VAL A 13 5.21 -3.03 -0.41
C VAL A 13 4.02 -3.65 -1.14
N LYS A 14 4.03 -3.67 -2.48
CA LYS A 14 3.00 -4.35 -3.27
C LYS A 14 2.89 -5.83 -2.91
N GLN A 15 4.03 -6.54 -2.79
CA GLN A 15 4.03 -7.96 -2.41
C GLN A 15 3.50 -8.17 -0.98
N GLU A 16 3.82 -7.28 -0.05
CA GLU A 16 3.25 -7.35 1.29
C GLU A 16 1.73 -7.20 1.30
N LEU A 17 1.19 -6.20 0.59
CA LEU A 17 -0.25 -6.04 0.44
C LEU A 17 -0.88 -7.30 -0.17
N LEU A 18 -0.31 -7.79 -1.27
CA LEU A 18 -0.82 -8.96 -1.98
C LEU A 18 -0.90 -10.19 -1.07
N ASN A 19 0.20 -10.53 -0.40
CA ASN A 19 0.37 -11.80 0.31
C ASN A 19 -0.28 -11.79 1.70
N ARG A 20 -0.37 -10.62 2.35
CA ARG A 20 -0.79 -10.53 3.77
C ARG A 20 -2.22 -10.02 3.94
N LEU A 21 -2.85 -9.46 2.90
CA LEU A 21 -4.25 -9.02 2.93
C LEU A 21 -5.19 -9.93 2.13
N GLY A 22 -4.70 -11.07 1.63
CA GLY A 22 -5.52 -12.00 0.86
C GLY A 22 -6.07 -11.35 -0.42
N LEU A 23 -5.22 -10.64 -1.16
CA LEU A 23 -5.60 -9.99 -2.41
C LEU A 23 -5.19 -10.89 -3.59
N LYS A 24 -5.91 -10.77 -4.69
CA LYS A 24 -5.61 -11.51 -5.93
C LYS A 24 -4.58 -10.78 -6.78
N GLN A 25 -4.73 -9.46 -6.92
CA GLN A 25 -3.82 -8.60 -7.67
C GLN A 25 -3.69 -7.26 -6.98
N VAL A 26 -2.50 -6.66 -7.06
CA VAL A 26 -2.20 -5.32 -6.51
C VAL A 26 -1.42 -4.52 -7.56
N TYR A 27 -1.79 -3.25 -7.74
CA TYR A 27 -1.24 -2.32 -8.73
C TYR A 27 -0.79 -1.05 -8.03
N PHE A 28 0.46 -0.67 -8.25
CA PHE A 28 0.94 0.63 -7.83
C PHE A 28 0.32 1.73 -8.70
N LYS A 29 -0.26 2.76 -8.08
CA LYS A 29 -0.95 3.85 -8.77
C LYS A 29 -0.18 5.16 -8.75
N GLY A 30 0.78 5.28 -7.85
CA GLY A 30 1.60 6.47 -7.70
C GLY A 30 1.82 6.83 -6.25
N GLN A 31 2.39 8.00 -6.04
CA GLN A 31 2.69 8.54 -4.72
C GLN A 31 1.99 9.88 -4.52
N GLN A 32 1.66 10.18 -3.26
CA GLN A 32 1.13 11.47 -2.85
C GLN A 32 1.89 11.92 -1.60
N GLY A 33 2.80 12.88 -1.75
CA GLY A 33 3.72 13.22 -0.67
C GLY A 33 4.59 12.02 -0.35
N GLU A 34 4.60 11.60 0.92
CA GLU A 34 5.31 10.40 1.37
C GLU A 34 4.45 9.13 1.30
N ASP A 35 3.19 9.22 0.89
CA ASP A 35 2.28 8.08 0.88
C ASP A 35 2.29 7.36 -0.47
N LEU A 36 2.18 6.03 -0.44
CA LEU A 36 2.07 5.20 -1.64
C LEU A 36 0.63 4.76 -1.86
N LEU A 37 0.15 4.88 -3.09
CA LEU A 37 -1.22 4.54 -3.47
C LEU A 37 -1.24 3.25 -4.28
N TYR A 38 -2.15 2.34 -3.90
CA TYR A 38 -2.34 1.06 -4.56
C TYR A 38 -3.82 0.82 -4.85
N GLU A 39 -4.08 0.14 -5.96
CA GLU A 39 -5.37 -0.50 -6.25
C GLU A 39 -5.20 -2.01 -6.20
N ALA A 40 -6.23 -2.71 -5.75
CA ALA A 40 -6.19 -4.17 -5.69
C ALA A 40 -7.54 -4.79 -6.00
N THR A 41 -7.51 -6.06 -6.38
CA THR A 41 -8.70 -6.90 -6.53
C THR A 41 -8.68 -8.02 -5.49
N GLY A 42 -9.82 -8.26 -4.84
CA GLY A 42 -10.00 -9.37 -3.91
C GLY A 42 -10.17 -10.71 -4.64
N PHE A 43 -10.25 -11.80 -3.87
CA PHE A 43 -10.58 -13.12 -4.42
C PHE A 43 -12.03 -13.22 -4.89
N ASP A 44 -12.93 -12.51 -4.21
CA ASP A 44 -14.34 -12.44 -4.58
C ASP A 44 -14.54 -11.65 -5.87
N ARG A 45 -15.42 -12.15 -6.75
CA ARG A 45 -15.72 -11.51 -8.03
C ARG A 45 -16.32 -10.12 -7.79
N GLY A 46 -15.59 -9.09 -8.23
CA GLY A 46 -16.05 -7.70 -8.24
C GLY A 46 -15.53 -6.83 -7.09
N THR A 47 -14.80 -7.41 -6.13
CA THR A 47 -14.26 -6.62 -5.01
C THR A 47 -13.01 -5.87 -5.44
N SER A 48 -13.12 -4.55 -5.51
CA SER A 48 -12.00 -3.64 -5.76
C SER A 48 -11.66 -2.88 -4.49
N HIS A 49 -10.37 -2.79 -4.19
CA HIS A 49 -9.84 -2.11 -3.02
C HIS A 49 -8.91 -0.98 -3.45
N LYS A 50 -8.84 0.06 -2.62
CA LYS A 50 -7.82 1.09 -2.74
C LYS A 50 -7.09 1.19 -1.41
N PHE A 51 -5.77 1.19 -1.45
CA PHE A 51 -4.92 1.29 -0.28
C PHE A 51 -4.05 2.54 -0.35
N CYS A 52 -3.87 3.16 0.82
CA CYS A 52 -2.92 4.23 1.05
C CYS A 52 -1.94 3.77 2.13
N VAL A 53 -0.69 3.58 1.73
CA VAL A 53 0.40 3.18 2.62
C VAL A 53 1.07 4.45 3.14
N ARG A 54 0.93 4.67 4.45
CA ARG A 54 1.55 5.78 5.18
C ARG A 54 2.99 5.42 5.54
N THR A 55 3.90 5.58 4.60
CA THR A 55 5.28 5.07 4.72
C THR A 55 5.98 5.53 6.01
N ARG A 56 5.86 6.82 6.37
CA ARG A 56 6.44 7.39 7.61
C ARG A 56 5.91 6.74 8.89
N LYS A 57 4.67 6.26 8.88
CA LYS A 57 4.03 5.59 10.04
C LYS A 57 4.08 4.06 9.93
N GLY A 58 4.45 3.53 8.77
CA GLY A 58 4.37 2.10 8.43
C GLY A 58 2.93 1.55 8.42
N THR A 59 1.90 2.39 8.44
CA THR A 59 0.49 1.96 8.51
C THR A 59 -0.16 1.94 7.15
N VAL A 60 -1.24 1.16 7.00
CA VAL A 60 -2.03 1.11 5.78
C VAL A 60 -3.46 1.50 6.07
N ASP A 61 -4.01 2.37 5.23
CA ASP A 61 -5.42 2.71 5.20
C ASP A 61 -6.06 2.11 3.94
N GLU A 62 -7.31 1.69 4.04
CA GLU A 62 -8.14 1.21 2.93
C GLU A 62 -9.31 2.17 2.69
N TRP A 63 -9.66 2.41 1.42
CA TRP A 63 -10.83 3.21 1.08
C TRP A 63 -12.10 2.36 1.16
N VAL A 64 -12.90 2.57 2.20
CA VAL A 64 -14.14 1.82 2.46
C VAL A 64 -15.29 2.80 2.65
N GLY A 65 -16.33 2.68 1.82
CA GLY A 65 -17.56 3.48 1.96
C GLY A 65 -17.34 5.01 1.91
N GLY A 66 -16.40 5.48 1.08
CA GLY A 66 -16.14 6.91 0.89
C GLY A 66 -15.18 7.54 1.91
N LYS A 67 -14.46 6.74 2.71
CA LYS A 67 -13.48 7.22 3.68
C LYS A 67 -12.26 6.29 3.77
N TRP A 68 -11.12 6.85 4.16
CA TRP A 68 -9.93 6.09 4.50
C TRP A 68 -10.05 5.50 5.90
N MET A 69 -9.95 4.18 6.01
CA MET A 69 -10.04 3.42 7.25
C MET A 69 -8.74 2.66 7.49
N LYS A 70 -8.14 2.84 8.65
CA LYS A 70 -6.91 2.13 9.02
C LYS A 70 -7.13 0.62 9.04
N VAL A 71 -6.32 -0.13 8.31
CA VAL A 71 -6.27 -1.59 8.38
C VAL A 71 -5.68 -1.99 9.72
N ARG A 72 -6.49 -2.62 10.58
CA ARG A 72 -6.06 -2.98 11.94
C ARG A 72 -5.01 -4.10 11.90
N SER A 73 -4.06 -4.02 12.83
CA SER A 73 -3.00 -5.02 13.00
C SER A 73 -2.14 -5.26 11.75
N PHE A 74 -2.13 -4.31 10.80
CA PHE A 74 -1.32 -4.37 9.61
C PHE A 74 -0.31 -3.22 9.59
N SER A 75 0.96 -3.58 9.41
CA SER A 75 2.05 -2.65 9.19
C SER A 75 2.97 -3.20 8.11
N ILE A 76 3.51 -2.29 7.30
CA ILE A 76 4.53 -2.63 6.29
C ILE A 76 5.85 -2.93 7.01
N ALA A 77 6.43 -4.08 6.69
CA ALA A 77 7.72 -4.53 7.24
C ALA A 77 8.90 -4.13 6.33
N SER A 78 8.64 -3.85 5.05
CA SER A 78 9.63 -3.34 4.10
C SER A 78 10.29 -2.09 4.67
N LYS A 79 11.60 -2.17 4.85
CA LYS A 79 12.40 -1.00 5.18
C LYS A 79 12.64 -0.21 3.90
N GLN A 80 12.52 1.11 3.97
CA GLN A 80 13.05 1.97 2.94
C GLN A 80 14.58 1.85 3.01
N GLU A 81 15.18 1.00 2.17
CA GLU A 81 16.64 1.00 2.05
C GLU A 81 17.08 2.34 1.46
N GLY A 82 17.86 3.13 2.21
CA GLY A 82 18.46 4.38 1.73
C GLY A 82 18.21 5.65 2.55
N SER A 83 18.31 5.59 3.87
CA SER A 83 18.58 6.78 4.69
C SER A 83 19.63 6.47 5.75
N GLU A 84 20.87 6.29 5.28
CA GLU A 84 22.09 6.62 6.03
C GLU A 84 22.81 7.72 5.25
#